data_AF-A0A1V6QLS3-F1
#
_entry.id   AF-A0A1V6QLS3-F1
#
_cell.length_a   1.000
_cell.length_b   1.000
_cell.length_c   1.000
_cell.angle_alpha   90.00
_cell.angle_beta   90.00
_cell.angle_gamma   90.00
#
_symmetry.space_group_name_H-M   'P 1'
#
loop_
_entity.id
_entity.type
_entity.pdbx_description
1 polymer ?
#
loop_
_entity_poly.entity_id
_entity_poly.type
_entity_poly.pdbx_seq_one_letter_code
_entity_poly.pdbx_strand_id
1 'polypeptide(L)'
;MKRKKWLKEAILRTSILYGVPRSLQALLPLFAIVPDDRIDASGPRWSSLNHPDADLQRKEPTKQCFDTLWTEPAAQGMRGKLFKYQPDLYLLNPETIYEHWISEDSILNPIETQMCNVAAIICSNAPLQALWHTKGLIRHWGSVYQAKFVHDLALAIAKANGCTTGDITAVDSI
;
A
#
# COMPACT_ATOMS: atom_id res chain seq x y z
N MET A 1 19.16 12.60 2.79
CA MET A 1 19.06 11.13 2.88
C MET A 1 17.62 10.59 2.87
N LYS A 2 16.67 11.11 3.67
CA LYS A 2 15.29 10.55 3.80
C LYS A 2 14.49 10.35 2.50
N ARG A 3 14.60 11.24 1.50
CA ARG A 3 13.77 11.20 0.26
C ARG A 3 13.94 9.94 -0.60
N LYS A 4 15.11 9.30 -0.57
CA LYS A 4 15.39 8.11 -1.41
C LYS A 4 14.83 6.82 -0.81
N LYS A 5 14.74 6.75 0.53
CA LYS A 5 14.08 5.66 1.27
C LYS A 5 12.59 5.56 0.93
N TRP A 6 11.92 6.72 0.90
CA TRP A 6 10.48 6.80 0.60
C TRP A 6 10.14 6.37 -0.82
N LEU A 7 10.94 6.75 -1.82
CA LEU A 7 10.70 6.34 -3.20
C LEU A 7 10.80 4.82 -3.38
N LYS A 8 11.87 4.21 -2.84
CA LYS A 8 12.03 2.75 -2.88
C LYS A 8 10.87 2.04 -2.19
N GLU A 9 10.50 2.53 -1.01
CA GLU A 9 9.43 1.95 -0.23
C GLU A 9 8.07 2.08 -0.92
N ALA A 10 7.76 3.24 -1.51
CA ALA A 10 6.53 3.43 -2.26
C ALA A 10 6.42 2.44 -3.42
N ILE A 11 7.50 2.25 -4.20
CA ILE A 11 7.52 1.32 -5.35
C ILE A 11 7.43 -0.14 -4.88
N LEU A 12 8.15 -0.51 -3.82
CA LEU A 12 8.13 -1.87 -3.26
C LEU A 12 6.75 -2.19 -2.68
N ARG A 13 6.20 -1.31 -1.84
CA ARG A 13 4.93 -1.55 -1.14
C ARG A 13 3.77 -1.67 -2.11
N THR A 14 3.73 -0.84 -3.14
CA THR A 14 2.66 -0.90 -4.15
C THR A 14 2.84 -2.03 -5.17
N SER A 15 3.94 -2.80 -5.13
CA SER A 15 4.11 -3.99 -5.97
C SER A 15 3.08 -5.07 -5.70
N ILE A 16 2.50 -5.09 -4.49
CA ILE A 16 1.39 -5.99 -4.15
C ILE A 16 0.11 -5.67 -4.96
N LEU A 17 -0.01 -4.45 -5.51
CA LEU A 17 -1.21 -3.96 -6.20
C LEU A 17 -1.08 -4.00 -7.73
N TYR A 18 0.12 -3.80 -8.27
CA TYR A 18 0.36 -3.80 -9.72
C TYR A 18 1.37 -4.86 -10.19
N GLY A 19 1.84 -5.70 -9.27
CA GLY A 19 2.74 -6.83 -9.52
C GLY A 19 4.23 -6.51 -9.39
N VAL A 20 4.99 -7.52 -8.97
CA VAL A 20 6.46 -7.48 -8.85
C VAL A 20 7.18 -7.12 -10.16
N PRO A 21 6.77 -7.61 -11.35
CA PRO A 21 7.47 -7.26 -12.59
C PRO A 21 7.53 -5.74 -12.84
N ARG A 22 6.43 -5.02 -12.58
CA ARG A 22 6.38 -3.56 -12.76
C ARG A 22 7.21 -2.82 -11.71
N SER A 23 7.24 -3.30 -10.46
CA SER A 23 8.09 -2.69 -9.44
C SER A 23 9.58 -2.86 -9.76
N LEU A 24 9.99 -4.02 -10.26
CA LEU A 24 11.37 -4.27 -10.69
C LEU A 24 11.74 -3.39 -11.89
N GLN A 25 10.83 -3.24 -12.85
CA GLN A 25 11.04 -2.35 -14.01
C GLN A 25 11.23 -0.89 -13.58
N ALA A 26 10.65 -0.46 -12.46
CA ALA A 26 10.85 0.87 -11.90
C ALA A 26 12.10 0.97 -10.99
N LEU A 27 12.38 -0.05 -10.17
CA LEU A 27 13.47 -0.03 -9.18
C LEU A 27 14.86 -0.28 -9.78
N LEU A 28 14.99 -1.22 -10.72
CA LEU A 28 16.32 -1.58 -11.24
C LEU A 28 17.02 -0.41 -11.97
N PRO A 29 16.34 0.38 -12.83
CA PRO A 29 16.95 1.57 -13.41
C PRO A 29 17.35 2.61 -12.37
N LEU A 30 16.59 2.74 -11.26
CA LEU A 30 16.94 3.64 -10.17
C LEU A 30 18.29 3.26 -9.55
N PHE A 31 18.58 1.97 -9.39
CA PHE A 31 19.86 1.50 -8.86
C PHE A 31 21.02 1.73 -9.83
N ALA A 32 20.76 1.74 -11.14
CA ALA A 32 21.79 1.99 -12.14
C ALA A 32 22.21 3.47 -12.22
N ILE A 33 21.32 4.41 -11.90
CA ILE A 33 21.56 5.86 -12.07
C ILE A 33 21.91 6.59 -10.76
N VAL A 34 21.60 5.99 -9.61
CA VAL A 34 21.87 6.59 -8.31
C VAL A 34 23.18 6.03 -7.74
N PRO A 35 24.15 6.88 -7.36
CA PRO A 35 25.38 6.41 -6.71
C PRO A 35 25.12 5.61 -5.43
N ASP A 36 25.92 4.57 -5.18
CA ASP A 36 25.75 3.63 -4.06
C ASP A 36 25.72 4.32 -2.69
N ASP A 37 26.58 5.31 -2.46
CA ASP A 37 26.63 6.12 -1.23
C ASP A 37 25.34 6.93 -0.99
N ARG A 38 24.49 7.03 -2.01
CA ARG A 38 23.19 7.69 -1.95
C ARG A 38 22.01 6.73 -1.97
N ILE A 39 22.21 5.43 -2.13
CA ILE A 39 21.14 4.43 -2.04
C ILE A 39 21.00 3.99 -0.58
N ASP A 40 19.80 4.15 -0.02
CA ASP A 40 19.50 3.60 1.30
C ASP A 40 19.33 2.08 1.19
N ALA A 41 20.20 1.31 1.87
CA ALA A 41 20.18 -0.15 1.90
C ALA A 41 19.29 -0.74 3.01
N SER A 42 18.60 0.09 3.80
CA SER A 42 17.74 -0.39 4.88
C SER A 42 16.55 -1.19 4.35
N GLY A 43 16.22 -2.26 5.07
CA GLY A 43 15.09 -3.14 4.79
C GLY A 43 14.48 -3.63 6.11
N PRO A 44 13.54 -2.88 6.71
CA PRO A 44 13.06 -3.16 8.08
C PRO A 44 12.49 -4.58 8.23
N ARG A 45 11.75 -5.04 7.21
CA ARG A 45 11.19 -6.40 7.16
C ARG A 45 12.25 -7.49 7.05
N TRP A 46 13.30 -7.25 6.27
CA TRP A 46 14.42 -8.18 6.13
C TRP A 46 15.24 -8.24 7.42
N SER A 47 15.58 -7.08 7.98
CA SER A 47 16.36 -6.97 9.21
C SER A 47 15.66 -7.58 10.43
N SER A 48 14.32 -7.57 10.45
CA SER A 48 13.51 -8.14 11.54
C SER A 48 13.07 -9.58 11.32
N LEU A 49 13.39 -10.20 10.17
CA LEU A 49 12.83 -11.50 9.78
C LEU A 49 13.08 -12.61 10.81
N ASN A 50 14.28 -12.61 11.40
CA ASN A 50 14.72 -13.62 12.36
C ASN A 50 14.65 -13.14 13.82
N HIS A 51 13.96 -12.03 14.10
CA HIS A 51 13.77 -11.59 15.48
C HIS A 51 12.88 -12.62 16.21
N PRO A 52 13.21 -13.04 17.45
CA PRO A 52 12.43 -14.05 18.16
C PRO A 52 10.93 -13.71 18.28
N ASP A 53 10.62 -12.43 18.42
CA ASP A 53 9.25 -11.90 18.53
C ASP A 53 8.73 -11.26 17.23
N ALA A 54 9.37 -11.51 16.09
CA ALA A 54 9.05 -10.82 14.83
C ALA A 54 7.56 -10.91 14.46
N ASP A 55 6.93 -12.06 14.69
CA ASP A 55 5.51 -12.27 14.42
C ASP A 55 4.62 -11.49 15.39
N LEU A 56 4.92 -11.52 16.68
CA LEU A 56 4.15 -10.78 17.68
C LEU A 56 4.24 -9.27 17.45
N GLN A 57 5.43 -8.78 17.09
CA GLN A 57 5.66 -7.37 16.77
C GLN A 57 4.91 -6.90 15.52
N ARG A 58 4.62 -7.81 14.56
CA ARG A 58 3.84 -7.48 13.35
C ARG A 58 2.33 -7.62 13.55
N LYS A 59 1.88 -8.69 14.19
CA LYS A 59 0.46 -9.08 14.22
C LYS A 59 -0.45 -8.04 14.86
N GLU A 60 -0.10 -7.54 16.03
CA GLU A 60 -0.97 -6.61 16.77
C GLU A 60 -1.10 -5.24 16.08
N PRO A 61 0.00 -4.57 15.68
CA PRO A 61 -0.11 -3.33 14.89
C PRO A 61 -0.84 -3.53 13.56
N THR A 62 -0.66 -4.69 12.93
CA THR A 62 -1.35 -5.01 11.68
C THR A 62 -2.85 -5.15 11.88
N LYS A 63 -3.28 -5.86 12.93
CA LYS A 63 -4.69 -5.98 13.25
C LYS A 63 -5.32 -4.59 13.42
N GLN A 64 -4.67 -3.71 14.18
CA GLN A 64 -5.14 -2.33 14.39
C GLN A 64 -5.19 -1.52 13.09
N CYS A 65 -4.14 -1.61 12.27
CA CYS A 65 -4.10 -0.97 10.96
C CYS A 65 -5.24 -1.45 10.05
N PHE A 66 -5.41 -2.76 9.95
CA PHE A 66 -6.41 -3.39 9.10
C PHE A 66 -7.85 -3.11 9.55
N ASP A 67 -8.11 -3.20 10.85
CA ASP A 67 -9.43 -2.91 11.42
C ASP A 67 -9.77 -1.41 11.29
N THR A 68 -8.77 -0.52 11.34
CA THR A 68 -8.98 0.91 11.00
C THR A 68 -9.32 1.09 9.52
N LEU A 69 -8.59 0.42 8.63
CA LEU A 69 -8.76 0.55 7.19
C LEU A 69 -10.17 0.12 6.74
N TRP A 70 -10.61 -1.03 7.25
CA TRP A 70 -11.83 -1.69 6.81
C TRP A 70 -13.03 -1.49 7.73
N THR A 71 -12.85 -0.96 8.94
CA THR A 71 -13.74 -1.15 10.11
C THR A 71 -13.72 -2.57 10.63
N GLU A 72 -13.74 -2.75 11.94
CA GLU A 72 -13.65 -4.07 12.57
C GLU A 72 -14.72 -5.07 12.07
N PRO A 73 -16.01 -4.72 11.92
CA PRO A 73 -17.02 -5.68 11.44
C PRO A 73 -16.75 -6.17 10.01
N ALA A 74 -16.38 -5.26 9.10
CA ALA A 74 -16.11 -5.64 7.72
C ALA A 74 -14.78 -6.39 7.58
N ALA A 75 -13.77 -6.02 8.38
CA ALA A 75 -12.50 -6.72 8.47
C ALA A 75 -12.71 -8.20 8.87
N GLN A 76 -13.48 -8.44 9.93
CA GLN A 76 -13.80 -9.80 10.37
C GLN A 76 -14.62 -10.57 9.33
N GLY A 77 -15.61 -9.93 8.71
CA GLY A 77 -16.41 -10.55 7.66
C GLY A 77 -15.56 -10.96 6.44
N MET A 78 -14.59 -10.13 6.05
CA MET A 78 -13.67 -10.44 4.97
C MET A 78 -12.72 -11.58 5.33
N ARG A 79 -12.10 -11.54 6.53
CA ARG A 79 -11.25 -12.63 7.04
C ARG A 79 -11.98 -13.97 7.04
N GLY A 80 -13.22 -14.01 7.56
CA GLY A 80 -14.04 -15.21 7.57
C GLY A 80 -14.39 -15.73 6.17
N LYS A 81 -14.69 -14.86 5.20
CA LYS A 81 -14.92 -15.25 3.80
C LYS A 81 -13.66 -15.81 3.15
N LEU A 82 -12.52 -15.15 3.32
CA LEU A 82 -11.25 -15.61 2.77
C LEU A 82 -10.90 -17.00 3.33
N PHE A 83 -10.94 -17.16 4.65
CA PHE A 83 -10.63 -18.44 5.27
C PHE A 83 -11.58 -19.57 4.83
N LYS A 84 -12.86 -19.27 4.62
CA LYS A 84 -13.85 -20.27 4.18
C LYS A 84 -13.70 -20.68 2.71
N TYR A 85 -13.43 -19.73 1.83
CA TYR A 85 -13.55 -19.95 0.38
C TYR A 85 -12.21 -19.97 -0.36
N GLN A 86 -11.17 -19.35 0.18
CA GLN A 86 -9.83 -19.33 -0.39
C GLN A 86 -8.76 -19.11 0.71
N PRO A 87 -8.43 -20.14 1.51
CA PRO A 87 -7.46 -20.04 2.59
C PRO A 87 -6.09 -19.52 2.14
N ASP A 88 -5.64 -19.85 0.94
CA ASP A 88 -4.36 -19.36 0.42
C ASP A 88 -4.39 -17.84 0.18
N LEU A 89 -5.55 -17.27 -0.13
CA LEU A 89 -5.71 -15.81 -0.20
C LEU A 89 -5.77 -15.19 1.19
N TYR A 90 -6.19 -15.94 2.22
CA TYR A 90 -6.04 -15.52 3.60
C TYR A 90 -4.55 -15.47 4.01
N LEU A 91 -3.78 -16.52 3.70
CA LEU A 91 -2.33 -16.52 3.94
C LEU A 91 -1.64 -15.38 3.15
N LEU A 92 -1.97 -15.21 1.87
CA LEU A 92 -1.34 -14.20 1.03
C LEU A 92 -1.72 -12.77 1.45
N ASN A 93 -2.99 -12.48 1.67
CA ASN A 93 -3.45 -11.11 1.82
C ASN A 93 -3.34 -10.59 3.27
N PRO A 94 -4.23 -10.97 4.23
CA PRO A 94 -4.11 -10.48 5.59
C PRO A 94 -2.81 -10.91 6.29
N GLU A 95 -2.38 -12.17 6.19
CA GLU A 95 -1.18 -12.63 6.94
C GLU A 95 0.13 -12.18 6.30
N THR A 96 0.29 -12.29 4.97
CA THR A 96 1.56 -11.93 4.34
C THR A 96 1.60 -10.47 3.91
N ILE A 97 0.65 -10.03 3.07
CA ILE A 97 0.67 -8.68 2.49
C ILE A 97 0.46 -7.62 3.56
N TYR A 98 -0.56 -7.78 4.42
CA TYR A 98 -0.84 -6.76 5.43
C TYR A 98 0.17 -6.78 6.57
N GLU A 99 0.50 -7.95 7.15
CA GLU A 99 1.40 -7.99 8.32
C GLU A 99 2.83 -7.57 8.00
N HIS A 100 3.31 -7.90 6.80
CA HIS A 100 4.67 -7.52 6.43
C HIS A 100 4.69 -6.17 5.74
N TRP A 101 3.81 -5.89 4.78
CA TRP A 101 4.03 -4.80 3.82
C TRP A 101 3.17 -3.57 4.06
N ILE A 102 1.86 -3.72 4.24
CA ILE A 102 0.95 -2.56 4.38
C ILE A 102 1.06 -1.90 5.75
N SER A 103 1.15 -2.67 6.84
CA SER A 103 1.14 -2.12 8.21
C SER A 103 2.49 -1.58 8.68
N GLU A 104 3.58 -1.97 8.02
CA GLU A 104 4.94 -1.52 8.34
C GLU A 104 5.08 0.01 8.19
N ASP A 105 5.31 0.71 9.29
CA ASP A 105 5.26 2.17 9.36
C ASP A 105 6.61 2.85 9.62
N SER A 106 7.72 2.10 9.70
CA SER A 106 9.07 2.65 9.95
C SER A 106 9.65 3.49 8.79
N ILE A 107 8.93 3.57 7.67
CA ILE A 107 9.34 4.33 6.47
C ILE A 107 8.25 5.25 5.97
N LEU A 108 7.08 4.69 5.65
CA LEU A 108 5.88 5.42 5.26
C LEU A 108 4.83 5.20 6.35
N ASN A 109 4.30 6.28 6.90
CA ASN A 109 3.23 6.18 7.89
C ASN A 109 1.91 5.66 7.24
N PRO A 110 0.87 5.35 8.03
CA PRO A 110 -0.38 4.82 7.48
C PRO A 110 -1.06 5.72 6.44
N ILE A 111 -1.00 7.05 6.60
CA ILE A 111 -1.58 8.02 5.67
C ILE A 111 -0.82 7.98 4.33
N GLU A 112 0.52 8.08 4.38
CA GLU A 112 1.40 8.01 3.20
C GLU A 112 1.23 6.68 2.46
N THR A 113 1.07 5.59 3.21
CA THR A 113 0.81 4.25 2.67
C THR A 113 -0.50 4.20 1.91
N GLN A 114 -1.58 4.69 2.50
CA GLN A 114 -2.88 4.68 1.83
C GLN A 114 -2.91 5.62 0.62
N MET A 115 -2.20 6.76 0.67
CA MET A 115 -2.02 7.60 -0.52
C MET A 115 -1.32 6.82 -1.65
N CYS A 116 -0.22 6.12 -1.35
CA CYS A 116 0.46 5.29 -2.36
C CYS A 116 -0.47 4.19 -2.91
N ASN A 117 -1.23 3.52 -2.05
CA ASN A 117 -2.17 2.47 -2.46
C ASN A 117 -3.29 3.02 -3.35
N VAL A 118 -3.90 4.15 -2.99
CA VAL A 118 -4.95 4.80 -3.79
C VAL A 118 -4.41 5.16 -5.18
N ALA A 119 -3.23 5.78 -5.25
CA ALA A 119 -2.61 6.12 -6.53
C ALA A 119 -2.35 4.88 -7.40
N ALA A 120 -1.77 3.83 -6.81
CA ALA A 120 -1.48 2.58 -7.51
C ALA A 120 -2.76 1.90 -8.02
N ILE A 121 -3.83 1.86 -7.22
CA ILE A 121 -5.09 1.22 -7.57
C ILE A 121 -5.82 1.98 -8.68
N ILE A 122 -5.83 3.32 -8.65
CA ILE A 122 -6.37 4.15 -9.73
C ILE A 122 -5.64 3.85 -11.04
N CYS A 123 -4.30 3.84 -11.02
CA CYS A 123 -3.49 3.54 -12.19
C CYS A 123 -3.63 2.08 -12.68
N SER A 124 -4.09 1.18 -11.81
CA SER A 124 -4.39 -0.23 -12.13
C SER A 124 -5.83 -0.48 -12.59
N ASN A 125 -6.63 0.57 -12.81
CA ASN A 125 -8.01 0.46 -13.28
C ASN A 125 -8.94 -0.36 -12.36
N ALA A 126 -8.84 -0.18 -11.05
CA ALA A 126 -9.65 -0.89 -10.06
C ALA A 126 -10.52 0.07 -9.22
N PRO A 127 -11.58 0.68 -9.81
CA PRO A 127 -12.34 1.78 -9.20
C PRO A 127 -12.95 1.46 -7.84
N LEU A 128 -13.50 0.25 -7.67
CA LEU A 128 -14.09 -0.17 -6.39
C LEU A 128 -13.05 -0.26 -5.27
N GLN A 129 -11.87 -0.79 -5.58
CA GLN A 129 -10.75 -0.85 -4.64
C GLN A 129 -10.23 0.57 -4.34
N ALA A 130 -10.20 1.47 -5.33
CA ALA A 130 -9.77 2.85 -5.14
C ALA A 130 -10.70 3.59 -4.17
N LEU A 131 -12.03 3.42 -4.33
CA LEU A 131 -13.03 3.94 -3.41
C LEU A 131 -12.78 3.43 -1.98
N TRP A 132 -12.59 2.13 -1.83
CA TRP A 132 -12.39 1.51 -0.52
C TRP A 132 -11.13 1.99 0.19
N HIS A 133 -10.00 2.05 -0.52
CA HIS A 133 -8.75 2.56 0.03
C HIS A 133 -8.81 4.07 0.28
N THR A 134 -9.60 4.83 -0.48
CA THR A 134 -9.82 6.25 -0.20
C THR A 134 -10.62 6.45 1.09
N LYS A 135 -11.67 5.65 1.33
CA LYS A 135 -12.36 5.63 2.64
C LYS A 135 -11.40 5.24 3.76
N GLY A 136 -10.54 4.25 3.49
CA GLY A 136 -9.49 3.82 4.38
C GLY A 136 -8.49 4.93 4.76
N LEU A 137 -8.03 5.72 3.78
CA LEU A 137 -7.18 6.88 3.99
C LEU A 137 -7.82 7.87 4.98
N ILE A 138 -9.11 8.18 4.81
CA ILE A 138 -9.83 9.09 5.71
C ILE A 138 -9.95 8.49 7.13
N ARG A 139 -10.20 7.19 7.26
CA ARG A 139 -10.24 6.49 8.57
C ARG A 139 -8.89 6.49 9.29
N HIS A 140 -7.79 6.49 8.55
CA HIS A 140 -6.45 6.68 9.09
C HIS A 140 -6.11 8.16 9.37
N TRP A 141 -7.12 9.03 9.49
CA TRP A 141 -6.97 10.46 9.75
C TRP A 141 -6.31 11.24 8.61
N GLY A 142 -6.28 10.68 7.40
CA GLY A 142 -5.99 11.43 6.19
C GLY A 142 -7.07 12.48 5.93
N SER A 143 -6.66 13.67 5.50
CA SER A 143 -7.60 14.73 5.16
C SER A 143 -8.26 14.50 3.79
N VAL A 144 -9.45 15.07 3.61
CA VAL A 144 -10.11 15.15 2.29
C VAL A 144 -9.21 15.83 1.25
N TYR A 145 -8.40 16.81 1.66
CA TYR A 145 -7.41 17.44 0.79
C TYR A 145 -6.35 16.45 0.30
N GLN A 146 -5.80 15.61 1.18
CA GLN A 146 -4.84 14.58 0.80
C GLN A 146 -5.47 13.53 -0.13
N ALA A 147 -6.72 13.16 0.12
CA ALA A 147 -7.47 12.26 -0.76
C ALA A 147 -7.68 12.88 -2.16
N LYS A 148 -8.09 14.14 -2.25
CA LYS A 148 -8.21 14.85 -3.54
C LYS A 148 -6.88 14.96 -4.26
N PHE A 149 -5.85 15.39 -3.55
CA PHE A 149 -4.50 15.53 -4.11
C PHE A 149 -4.01 14.22 -4.74
N VAL A 150 -4.18 13.09 -4.06
CA VAL A 150 -3.71 11.81 -4.60
C VAL A 150 -4.55 11.30 -5.76
N HIS A 151 -5.87 11.56 -5.76
CA HIS A 151 -6.75 11.26 -6.90
C HIS A 151 -6.35 12.07 -8.12
N ASP A 152 -6.23 13.39 -7.98
CA ASP A 152 -5.89 14.31 -9.07
C ASP A 152 -4.54 13.96 -9.68
N LEU A 153 -3.54 13.69 -8.83
CA LEU A 153 -2.21 13.29 -9.28
C LEU A 153 -2.24 11.94 -10.02
N ALA A 154 -2.94 10.94 -9.47
CA ALA A 154 -3.01 9.61 -10.09
C ALA A 154 -3.75 9.64 -11.44
N LEU A 155 -4.86 10.37 -11.53
CA LEU A 155 -5.61 10.56 -12.77
C LEU A 155 -4.78 11.32 -13.82
N ALA A 156 -4.04 12.35 -13.41
CA ALA A 156 -3.13 13.08 -14.29
C ALA A 156 -2.00 12.19 -14.83
N ILE A 157 -1.39 11.35 -13.98
CA ILE A 157 -0.35 10.39 -14.37
C ILE A 157 -0.93 9.33 -15.31
N ALA A 158 -2.08 8.76 -14.99
CA ALA A 158 -2.73 7.75 -15.83
C ALA A 158 -3.04 8.32 -17.22
N LYS A 159 -3.62 9.53 -17.28
CA LYS A 159 -3.88 10.25 -18.53
C LYS A 159 -2.60 10.49 -19.33
N ALA A 160 -1.55 10.99 -18.69
CA ALA A 160 -0.27 11.28 -19.36
C ALA A 160 0.39 10.02 -19.95
N ASN A 161 0.10 8.84 -19.40
CA ASN A 161 0.63 7.56 -19.85
C ASN A 161 -0.38 6.72 -20.65
N GLY A 162 -1.52 7.30 -21.05
CA GLY A 162 -2.56 6.60 -21.82
C GLY A 162 -3.17 5.39 -21.10
N CYS A 163 -3.13 5.37 -19.76
CA CYS A 163 -3.72 4.31 -18.95
C CYS A 163 -5.23 4.54 -18.79
N THR A 164 -6.02 3.49 -18.94
CA THR A 164 -7.45 3.53 -18.62
C THR A 164 -7.65 3.60 -17.11
N THR A 165 -8.50 4.53 -16.67
CA THR A 165 -9.05 4.57 -15.32
C THR A 165 -10.55 4.38 -15.44
N GLY A 166 -11.12 3.41 -14.73
CA GLY A 166 -12.57 3.17 -14.71
C GLY A 166 -13.31 4.28 -14.00
N ASP A 167 -14.55 4.02 -13.59
CA ASP A 167 -15.40 5.01 -12.92
C ASP A 167 -14.92 5.29 -11.49
N ILE A 168 -13.85 6.10 -11.36
CA ILE A 168 -13.30 6.52 -10.09
C ILE A 168 -14.33 7.42 -9.39
N THR A 169 -14.80 7.00 -8.22
CA THR A 169 -15.70 7.81 -7.39
C THR A 169 -14.98 9.07 -6.91
N ALA A 170 -15.57 10.23 -7.18
CA ALA A 170 -15.04 11.51 -6.75
C ALA A 170 -14.96 11.58 -5.21
N VAL A 171 -13.88 12.15 -4.68
CA VAL A 171 -13.63 12.25 -3.24
C VAL A 171 -14.75 12.99 -2.50
N ASP A 172 -15.37 13.99 -3.12
CA ASP A 172 -16.49 14.74 -2.53
C ASP A 172 -17.77 13.91 -2.33
N SER A 173 -17.83 12.70 -2.89
CA SER A 173 -18.96 11.77 -2.79
C SER A 173 -18.71 10.59 -1.85
N ILE A 174 -17.60 10.61 -1.10
CA ILE A 174 -17.12 9.48 -0.27
C ILE A 174 -17.61 9.54 1.16
#